data_AF-A0A9Q8UTQ1-F1
#
_entry.id   AF-A0A9Q8UTQ1-F1
#
_cell.length_a   1.000
_cell.length_b   1.000
_cell.length_c   1.000
_cell.angle_alpha   90.00
_cell.angle_beta   90.00
_cell.angle_gamma   90.00
#
_symmetry.space_group_name_H-M   'P 1'
#
loop_
_entity.id
_entity.type
_entity.pdbx_description
1 polymer ?
#
loop_
_entity_poly.entity_id
_entity_poly.type
_entity_poly.pdbx_seq_one_letter_code
_entity_poly.pdbx_strand_id
1 'polypeptide(L)'
;MQHLTLLVAALAAFSTAAPVDTTAVPCTDPYEEHMRNASTAFGWQLAGAAKDTDELDTTCNGLKDGAYTKWSNQGLVVDNIAAPLCNTSTAPNAELALPKVVLYNTKVYATLLLNSFDSTNPTVWNYLCDNLRFKQIDAFLLDSSALINSTCNAGSTKLGPNPFTALGERNLSALADYKEASSKLFAWEYASSAASPEELSGMCTYAGANGRKWENLQLDPQCVEQTLCSFQTVLKVPDVKAKMREWRSRQYVTVLRNVSNAQGYLQWLCKNLKAEAMSEAGLDGELVKGQVCRGVQA
;
A
#
# COMPACT_ATOMS: atom_id res chain seq x y z
N MET A 1 -5.46 -41.58 -44.16
CA MET A 1 -6.66 -40.98 -44.77
C MET A 1 -7.35 -40.12 -43.72
N GLN A 2 -7.54 -38.83 -44.03
CA GLN A 2 -8.53 -37.89 -43.48
C GLN A 2 -8.49 -37.63 -41.95
N HIS A 3 -7.85 -36.53 -41.53
CA HIS A 3 -8.48 -35.24 -41.19
C HIS A 3 -9.18 -35.21 -39.82
N LEU A 4 -8.56 -34.54 -38.83
CA LEU A 4 -9.21 -33.37 -38.23
C LEU A 4 -8.16 -32.45 -37.57
N THR A 5 -8.06 -31.26 -38.14
CA THR A 5 -7.35 -30.06 -37.69
C THR A 5 -8.19 -29.32 -36.64
N LEU A 6 -7.58 -28.30 -36.01
CA LEU A 6 -8.14 -27.23 -35.14
C LEU A 6 -7.87 -27.48 -33.64
N LEU A 7 -7.37 -26.54 -32.84
CA LEU A 7 -7.07 -25.12 -33.04
C LEU A 7 -6.09 -24.69 -31.94
N VAL A 8 -4.98 -24.07 -32.33
CA VAL A 8 -4.14 -23.26 -31.45
C VAL A 8 -4.92 -21.99 -31.15
N ALA A 9 -5.24 -21.72 -29.88
CA ALA A 9 -5.65 -20.41 -29.42
C ALA A 9 -4.65 -19.94 -28.37
N ALA A 10 -3.64 -19.20 -28.86
CA ALA A 10 -2.77 -18.40 -28.03
C ALA A 10 -3.63 -17.31 -27.36
N LEU A 11 -3.75 -17.36 -26.03
CA LEU A 11 -4.16 -16.22 -25.22
C LEU A 11 -3.00 -15.22 -25.18
N ALA A 12 -2.79 -14.53 -26.30
CA ALA A 12 -2.21 -13.20 -26.29
C ALA A 12 -3.28 -12.28 -25.70
N ALA A 13 -3.37 -12.23 -24.37
CA ALA A 13 -4.03 -11.13 -23.70
C ALA A 13 -3.20 -9.88 -24.02
N PHE A 14 -3.61 -9.15 -25.05
CA PHE A 14 -3.16 -7.80 -25.28
C PHE A 14 -3.49 -7.01 -24.01
N SER A 15 -2.47 -6.80 -23.18
CA SER A 15 -2.43 -5.75 -22.19
C SER A 15 -2.48 -4.42 -22.94
N THR A 16 -3.69 -4.02 -23.36
CA THR A 16 -3.93 -2.62 -23.70
C THR A 16 -3.87 -1.89 -22.37
N ALA A 17 -2.67 -1.42 -22.02
CA ALA A 17 -2.52 -0.35 -21.06
C ALA A 17 -3.48 0.75 -21.52
N ALA A 18 -4.54 0.98 -20.76
CA ALA A 18 -5.40 2.12 -21.00
C ALA A 18 -4.48 3.35 -21.05
N PRO A 19 -4.62 4.24 -22.04
CA PRO A 19 -3.88 5.48 -22.03
C PRO A 19 -4.20 6.18 -20.70
N VAL A 20 -3.17 6.32 -19.86
CA VAL A 20 -3.26 7.17 -18.68
C VAL A 20 -3.52 8.56 -19.22
N ASP A 21 -4.66 9.13 -18.88
CA ASP A 21 -4.95 10.53 -19.18
C ASP A 21 -3.87 11.38 -18.47
N THR A 22 -2.91 11.85 -19.25
CA THR A 22 -1.77 12.65 -18.78
C THR A 22 -2.13 14.13 -18.60
N THR A 23 -3.41 14.50 -18.61
CA THR A 23 -3.84 15.92 -18.53
C THR A 23 -4.67 16.29 -17.31
N ALA A 24 -4.99 15.33 -16.43
CA ALA A 24 -5.62 15.63 -15.15
C ALA A 24 -4.72 15.12 -14.01
N VAL A 25 -3.88 15.99 -13.47
CA VAL A 25 -3.52 15.86 -12.05
C VAL A 25 -4.84 16.07 -11.31
N PRO A 26 -5.40 15.09 -10.60
CA PRO A 26 -6.61 15.33 -9.84
C PRO A 26 -6.33 16.50 -8.89
N CYS A 27 -7.19 17.53 -8.90
CA CYS A 27 -7.16 18.66 -7.97
C CYS A 27 -7.55 18.23 -6.54
N THR A 28 -7.08 17.07 -6.10
CA THR A 28 -7.39 16.45 -4.81
C THR A 28 -6.15 16.57 -3.95
N ASP A 29 -6.34 17.04 -2.72
CA ASP A 29 -5.27 17.20 -1.76
C ASP A 29 -4.46 15.89 -1.61
N PRO A 30 -3.11 15.92 -1.53
CA PRO A 30 -2.29 14.72 -1.45
C PRO A 30 -2.69 13.75 -0.33
N TYR A 31 -3.12 14.28 0.81
CA TYR A 31 -3.62 13.48 1.92
C TYR A 31 -4.92 12.77 1.54
N GLU A 32 -5.86 13.47 0.91
CA GLU A 32 -7.12 12.89 0.48
C GLU A 32 -6.92 11.77 -0.56
N GLU A 33 -6.06 11.97 -1.55
CA GLU A 33 -5.75 10.95 -2.57
C GLU A 33 -5.05 9.74 -1.95
N HIS A 34 -4.11 9.96 -1.02
CA HIS A 34 -3.50 8.89 -0.23
C HIS A 34 -4.56 8.11 0.55
N MET A 35 -5.44 8.79 1.29
CA MET A 35 -6.44 8.13 2.12
C MET A 35 -7.50 7.41 1.29
N ARG A 36 -7.89 7.92 0.12
CA ARG A 36 -8.77 7.21 -0.83
C ARG A 36 -8.18 5.90 -1.28
N ASN A 37 -6.92 5.91 -1.74
CA ASN A 37 -6.25 4.70 -2.21
C ASN A 37 -5.98 3.70 -1.06
N ALA A 38 -5.57 4.20 0.11
CA ALA A 38 -5.37 3.37 1.30
C ALA A 38 -6.68 2.69 1.73
N SER A 39 -7.79 3.42 1.72
CA SER A 39 -9.12 2.90 2.03
C SER A 39 -9.56 1.82 1.06
N THR A 40 -9.30 1.98 -0.24
CA THR A 40 -9.60 0.93 -1.21
C THR A 40 -8.72 -0.30 -1.03
N ALA A 41 -7.43 -0.13 -0.72
CA ALA A 41 -6.54 -1.25 -0.40
C ALA A 41 -7.06 -2.03 0.82
N PHE A 42 -7.44 -1.31 1.88
CA PHE A 42 -8.02 -1.90 3.09
C PHE A 42 -9.34 -2.64 2.80
N GLY A 43 -10.23 -2.05 1.99
CA GLY A 43 -11.46 -2.72 1.53
C GLY A 43 -11.19 -4.04 0.80
N TRP A 44 -10.17 -4.10 -0.07
CA TRP A 44 -9.77 -5.35 -0.72
C TRP A 44 -9.14 -6.35 0.26
N GLN A 45 -8.38 -5.88 1.26
CA GLN A 45 -7.87 -6.76 2.32
C GLN A 45 -9.01 -7.39 3.12
N LEU A 46 -10.02 -6.60 3.52
CA LEU A 46 -11.24 -7.11 4.16
C LEU A 46 -11.97 -8.11 3.27
N ALA A 47 -12.16 -7.77 1.99
CA ALA A 47 -12.84 -8.64 1.03
C ALA A 47 -12.16 -10.00 0.84
N GLY A 48 -10.82 -9.99 0.77
CA GLY A 48 -10.03 -11.22 0.64
C GLY A 48 -9.91 -12.01 1.93
N ALA A 49 -10.00 -11.34 3.08
CA ALA A 49 -9.86 -11.93 4.39
C ALA A 49 -11.16 -12.47 4.99
N ALA A 50 -12.32 -12.02 4.53
CA ALA A 50 -13.61 -12.41 5.09
C ALA A 50 -13.81 -13.93 5.09
N LYS A 51 -14.48 -14.44 6.12
CA LYS A 51 -14.79 -15.85 6.36
C LYS A 51 -15.56 -16.46 5.20
N ASP A 52 -16.65 -15.80 4.85
CA ASP A 52 -17.68 -16.20 3.91
C ASP A 52 -18.40 -14.95 3.38
N THR A 53 -19.36 -15.15 2.48
CA THR A 53 -20.15 -14.06 1.91
C THR A 53 -21.04 -13.38 2.97
N ASP A 54 -21.49 -14.11 3.99
CA ASP A 54 -22.34 -13.54 5.05
C ASP A 54 -21.57 -12.47 5.87
N GLU A 55 -20.27 -12.68 6.12
CA GLU A 55 -19.41 -11.67 6.75
C GLU A 55 -19.25 -10.43 5.86
N LEU A 56 -19.10 -10.61 4.54
CA LEU A 56 -19.04 -9.50 3.59
C LEU A 56 -20.34 -8.70 3.58
N ASP A 57 -21.48 -9.38 3.53
CA ASP A 57 -22.81 -8.75 3.54
C ASP A 57 -23.06 -8.00 4.85
N THR A 58 -22.67 -8.61 5.98
CA THR A 58 -22.76 -7.98 7.30
C THR A 58 -21.92 -6.72 7.37
N THR A 59 -20.67 -6.79 6.90
CA THR A 59 -19.75 -5.63 6.86
C THR A 59 -20.27 -4.55 5.91
N CYS A 60 -20.77 -4.93 4.73
CA CYS A 60 -21.35 -4.01 3.76
C CYS A 60 -22.59 -3.28 4.32
N ASN A 61 -23.50 -4.01 4.96
CA ASN A 61 -24.69 -3.41 5.57
C ASN A 61 -24.30 -2.50 6.73
N GLY A 62 -23.36 -2.91 7.58
CA GLY A 62 -22.82 -2.04 8.63
C GLY A 62 -22.18 -0.75 8.07
N LEU A 63 -21.55 -0.80 6.89
CA LEU A 63 -21.03 0.40 6.23
C LEU A 63 -22.15 1.34 5.76
N LYS A 64 -23.22 0.79 5.16
CA LYS A 64 -24.39 1.57 4.74
C LYS A 64 -25.16 2.17 5.91
N ASP A 65 -25.22 1.44 7.03
CA ASP A 65 -25.96 1.83 8.23
C ASP A 65 -25.13 2.72 9.19
N GLY A 66 -23.87 3.02 8.84
CA GLY A 66 -23.01 3.92 9.61
C GLY A 66 -22.35 3.28 10.85
N ALA A 67 -22.36 1.96 10.99
CA ALA A 67 -21.70 1.24 12.09
C ALA A 67 -20.18 1.52 12.15
N TYR A 68 -19.57 1.83 11.00
CA TYR A 68 -18.13 2.08 10.86
C TYR A 68 -17.75 3.58 10.79
N THR A 69 -18.54 4.47 11.39
CA THR A 69 -18.25 5.92 11.47
C THR A 69 -16.85 6.23 12.03
N LYS A 70 -16.28 5.35 12.86
CA LYS A 70 -14.90 5.47 13.36
C LYS A 70 -13.85 5.51 12.24
N TRP A 71 -14.01 4.73 11.16
CA TRP A 71 -13.09 4.74 10.03
C TRP A 71 -13.06 6.12 9.34
N SER A 72 -14.24 6.72 9.13
CA SER A 72 -14.34 8.10 8.62
C SER A 72 -13.63 9.10 9.55
N ASN A 73 -13.86 9.01 10.87
CA ASN A 73 -13.21 9.87 11.85
C ASN A 73 -11.67 9.67 11.92
N GLN A 74 -11.17 8.50 11.50
CA GLN A 74 -9.74 8.22 11.36
C GLN A 74 -9.15 8.77 10.05
N GLY A 75 -9.99 9.26 9.14
CA GLY A 75 -9.60 9.80 7.84
C GLY A 75 -9.74 8.80 6.68
N LEU A 76 -10.20 7.57 6.94
CA LEU A 76 -10.49 6.63 5.86
C LEU A 76 -11.77 7.04 5.13
N VAL A 77 -11.83 6.72 3.83
CA VAL A 77 -12.97 7.01 2.97
C VAL A 77 -13.85 5.78 2.89
N VAL A 78 -14.93 5.78 3.67
CA VAL A 78 -15.82 4.63 3.85
C VAL A 78 -16.37 4.08 2.52
N ASP A 79 -16.74 4.94 1.58
CA ASP A 79 -17.22 4.51 0.26
C ASP A 79 -16.16 3.70 -0.53
N ASN A 80 -14.88 4.06 -0.37
CA ASN A 80 -13.77 3.35 -0.97
C ASN A 80 -13.50 1.99 -0.30
N ILE A 81 -13.78 1.87 1.01
CA ILE A 81 -13.76 0.58 1.73
C ILE A 81 -14.94 -0.28 1.29
N ALA A 82 -16.12 0.33 1.09
CA ALA A 82 -17.35 -0.37 0.75
C ALA A 82 -17.32 -0.94 -0.67
N ALA A 83 -16.67 -0.29 -1.64
CA ALA A 83 -16.74 -0.70 -3.04
C ALA A 83 -16.26 -2.16 -3.29
N PRO A 84 -15.15 -2.65 -2.71
CA PRO A 84 -14.74 -4.06 -2.81
C PRO A 84 -15.66 -5.06 -2.06
N LEU A 85 -16.35 -4.60 -1.01
CA LEU A 85 -17.15 -5.45 -0.12
C LEU A 85 -18.60 -5.58 -0.59
N CYS A 86 -19.19 -4.48 -1.03
CA CYS A 86 -20.62 -4.37 -1.31
C CYS A 86 -21.04 -4.77 -2.73
N ASN A 87 -20.07 -4.88 -3.65
CA ASN A 87 -20.33 -5.12 -5.08
C ASN A 87 -19.79 -6.47 -5.55
N THR A 88 -19.50 -7.40 -4.63
CA THR A 88 -18.93 -8.72 -4.95
C THR A 88 -20.02 -9.79 -4.88
N SER A 89 -20.32 -10.42 -6.02
CA SER A 89 -21.15 -11.63 -6.07
C SER A 89 -20.33 -12.92 -5.88
N THR A 90 -19.03 -12.77 -5.64
CA THR A 90 -18.09 -13.89 -5.52
C THR A 90 -17.70 -14.11 -4.07
N ALA A 91 -17.53 -15.37 -3.70
CA ALA A 91 -17.04 -15.75 -2.37
C ALA A 91 -15.69 -15.07 -2.06
N PRO A 92 -15.40 -14.78 -0.76
CA PRO A 92 -14.13 -14.20 -0.35
C PRO A 92 -12.93 -14.95 -0.92
N ASN A 93 -12.00 -14.22 -1.53
CA ASN A 93 -10.81 -14.81 -2.15
C ASN A 93 -9.60 -13.88 -2.05
N ALA A 94 -8.67 -14.23 -1.16
CA ALA A 94 -7.43 -13.51 -0.94
C ALA A 94 -6.52 -13.45 -2.19
N GLU A 95 -6.50 -14.50 -3.01
CA GLU A 95 -5.67 -14.54 -4.23
C GLU A 95 -6.20 -13.58 -5.30
N LEU A 96 -7.52 -13.40 -5.40
CA LEU A 96 -8.14 -12.41 -6.30
C LEU A 96 -8.05 -10.98 -5.75
N ALA A 97 -8.07 -10.83 -4.42
CA ALA A 97 -7.91 -9.53 -3.77
C ALA A 97 -6.48 -9.00 -3.84
N LEU A 98 -5.47 -9.87 -3.70
CA LEU A 98 -4.07 -9.46 -3.60
C LEU A 98 -3.60 -8.55 -4.76
N PRO A 99 -3.85 -8.84 -6.05
CA PRO A 99 -3.48 -7.94 -7.14
C PRO A 99 -4.11 -6.53 -7.02
N LYS A 100 -5.30 -6.42 -6.43
CA LYS A 100 -5.95 -5.13 -6.17
C LYS A 100 -5.32 -4.41 -4.98
N VAL A 101 -4.97 -5.14 -3.92
CA VAL A 101 -4.19 -4.61 -2.79
C VAL A 101 -2.85 -4.05 -3.28
N VAL A 102 -2.13 -4.80 -4.12
CA VAL A 102 -0.87 -4.36 -4.76
C VAL A 102 -1.08 -3.07 -5.57
N LEU A 103 -2.11 -3.03 -6.42
CA LEU A 103 -2.43 -1.84 -7.22
C LEU A 103 -2.66 -0.60 -6.36
N TYR A 104 -3.49 -0.70 -5.33
CA TYR A 104 -3.82 0.47 -4.49
C TYR A 104 -2.67 0.85 -3.55
N ASN A 105 -1.89 -0.11 -3.03
CA ASN A 105 -0.64 0.20 -2.31
C ASN A 105 0.39 0.89 -3.21
N THR A 106 0.47 0.50 -4.48
CA THR A 106 1.29 1.18 -5.49
C THR A 106 0.85 2.63 -5.66
N LYS A 107 -0.46 2.89 -5.78
CA LYS A 107 -1.00 4.26 -5.86
C LYS A 107 -0.71 5.07 -4.60
N VAL A 108 -0.91 4.50 -3.41
CA VAL A 108 -0.53 5.14 -2.14
C VAL A 108 0.95 5.53 -2.16
N TYR A 109 1.83 4.60 -2.52
CA TYR A 109 3.26 4.86 -2.56
C TYR A 109 3.62 5.95 -3.58
N ALA A 110 3.00 5.93 -4.77
CA ALA A 110 3.20 6.95 -5.79
C ALA A 110 2.83 8.35 -5.28
N THR A 111 1.63 8.50 -4.70
CA THR A 111 1.16 9.77 -4.14
C THR A 111 2.11 10.28 -3.07
N LEU A 112 2.56 9.42 -2.16
CA LEU A 112 3.49 9.80 -1.10
C LEU A 112 4.87 10.18 -1.65
N LEU A 113 5.39 9.44 -2.63
CA LEU A 113 6.68 9.73 -3.28
C LEU A 113 6.65 11.07 -4.00
N LEU A 114 5.59 11.34 -4.78
CA LEU A 114 5.41 12.58 -5.53
C LEU A 114 5.34 13.82 -4.62
N ASN A 115 4.93 13.63 -3.36
CA ASN A 115 4.79 14.69 -2.36
C ASN A 115 5.89 14.67 -1.28
N SER A 116 6.98 13.92 -1.50
CA SER A 116 8.12 13.87 -0.55
C SER A 116 9.27 14.81 -0.91
N PHE A 117 9.22 15.41 -2.11
CA PHE A 117 10.28 16.25 -2.65
C PHE A 117 9.73 17.55 -3.21
N ASP A 118 10.62 18.45 -3.60
CA ASP A 118 10.25 19.66 -4.33
C ASP A 118 9.75 19.29 -5.74
N SER A 119 8.43 19.38 -5.95
CA SER A 119 7.77 19.02 -7.20
C SER A 119 8.20 19.88 -8.38
N THR A 120 8.73 21.08 -8.12
CA THR A 120 9.18 22.03 -9.16
C THR A 120 10.61 21.78 -9.62
N ASN A 121 11.35 20.91 -8.95
CA ASN A 121 12.76 20.68 -9.23
C ASN A 121 12.97 19.49 -10.19
N PRO A 122 13.23 19.73 -11.49
CA PRO A 122 13.42 18.63 -12.46
C PRO A 122 14.64 17.77 -12.13
N THR A 123 15.66 18.32 -11.46
CA THR A 123 16.85 17.55 -11.08
C THR A 123 16.51 16.44 -10.09
N VAL A 124 15.53 16.66 -9.22
CA VAL A 124 15.05 15.65 -8.26
C VAL A 124 14.44 14.47 -9.01
N TRP A 125 13.50 14.76 -9.90
CA TRP A 125 12.76 13.73 -10.61
C TRP A 125 13.62 12.97 -11.62
N ASN A 126 14.54 13.66 -12.30
CA ASN A 126 15.53 13.01 -13.16
C ASN A 126 16.38 12.02 -12.35
N TYR A 127 16.89 12.44 -11.20
CA TYR A 127 17.68 11.56 -10.35
C TYR A 127 16.89 10.34 -9.87
N LEU A 128 15.64 10.52 -9.42
CA LEU A 128 14.80 9.40 -8.99
C LEU A 128 14.50 8.45 -10.16
N CYS A 129 14.13 8.97 -11.34
CA CYS A 129 13.90 8.16 -12.53
C CYS A 129 15.13 7.30 -12.90
N ASP A 130 16.33 7.87 -12.82
CA ASP A 130 17.58 7.16 -13.11
C ASP A 130 17.98 6.14 -12.03
N ASN A 131 17.54 6.32 -10.79
CA ASN A 131 18.06 5.57 -9.63
C ASN A 131 17.07 4.60 -8.99
N LEU A 132 15.77 4.68 -9.27
CA LEU A 132 14.81 3.65 -8.87
C LEU A 132 15.05 2.34 -9.64
N ARG A 133 14.72 1.20 -9.00
CA ARG A 133 15.01 -0.13 -9.55
C ARG A 133 13.78 -1.03 -9.53
N PHE A 134 13.40 -1.52 -10.70
CA PHE A 134 12.20 -2.33 -10.89
C PHE A 134 12.12 -3.52 -9.93
N LYS A 135 13.15 -4.37 -9.92
CA LYS A 135 13.15 -5.60 -9.11
C LYS A 135 13.12 -5.36 -7.61
N GLN A 136 13.75 -4.28 -7.14
CA GLN A 136 13.71 -3.90 -5.73
C GLN A 136 12.31 -3.42 -5.35
N ILE A 137 11.63 -2.66 -6.22
CA ILE A 137 10.24 -2.25 -6.01
C ILE A 137 9.30 -3.45 -6.03
N ASP A 138 9.42 -4.34 -7.03
CA ASP A 138 8.59 -5.55 -7.15
C ASP A 138 8.70 -6.46 -5.92
N ALA A 139 9.87 -6.48 -5.27
CA ALA A 139 10.09 -7.27 -4.06
C ALA A 139 9.19 -6.85 -2.89
N PHE A 140 8.74 -5.58 -2.86
CA PHE A 140 7.80 -5.05 -1.86
C PHE A 140 6.32 -5.19 -2.27
N LEU A 141 6.02 -5.99 -3.31
CA LEU A 141 4.65 -6.18 -3.82
C LEU A 141 4.04 -4.84 -4.28
N LEU A 142 4.83 -4.07 -5.01
CA LEU A 142 4.41 -2.85 -5.68
C LEU A 142 4.62 -3.00 -7.18
N ASP A 143 3.77 -2.38 -7.99
CA ASP A 143 3.93 -2.34 -9.44
C ASP A 143 5.05 -1.36 -9.80
N SER A 144 6.24 -1.90 -10.04
CA SER A 144 7.40 -1.09 -10.40
C SER A 144 7.24 -0.30 -11.69
N SER A 145 6.50 -0.84 -12.67
CA SER A 145 6.29 -0.15 -13.94
C SER A 145 5.42 1.08 -13.73
N ALA A 146 4.33 0.95 -12.97
CA ALA A 146 3.48 2.09 -12.62
C ALA A 146 4.26 3.15 -11.80
N LEU A 147 5.03 2.73 -10.79
CA LEU A 147 5.79 3.65 -9.94
C LEU A 147 6.90 4.40 -10.69
N ILE A 148 7.69 3.68 -11.48
CA ILE A 148 8.78 4.30 -12.23
C ILE A 148 8.22 5.21 -13.31
N ASN A 149 7.18 4.80 -14.05
CA ASN A 149 6.55 5.67 -15.04
C ASN A 149 6.00 6.96 -14.40
N SER A 150 5.33 6.86 -13.26
CA SER A 150 4.82 8.02 -12.52
C SER A 150 5.96 8.96 -12.09
N THR A 151 7.05 8.40 -11.57
CA THR A 151 8.23 9.17 -11.13
C THR A 151 8.94 9.84 -12.30
N CYS A 152 9.17 9.11 -13.39
CA CYS A 152 9.84 9.63 -14.59
C CYS A 152 9.01 10.71 -15.29
N ASN A 153 7.68 10.60 -15.30
CA ASN A 153 6.80 11.62 -15.87
C ASN A 153 6.73 12.91 -15.03
N ALA A 154 7.12 12.87 -13.75
CA ALA A 154 7.23 14.07 -12.93
C ALA A 154 8.46 14.93 -13.30
N GLY A 155 9.51 14.32 -13.85
CA GLY A 155 10.66 15.01 -14.43
C GLY A 155 10.32 15.39 -15.86
N SER A 156 10.26 16.69 -16.17
CA SER A 156 9.76 17.23 -17.43
C SER A 156 10.60 16.84 -18.67
N THR A 157 10.50 15.59 -19.12
CA THR A 157 10.79 15.04 -20.44
C THR A 157 10.36 13.57 -20.38
N LYS A 158 10.01 12.91 -21.50
CA LYS A 158 9.80 11.45 -21.50
C LYS A 158 11.13 10.75 -21.17
N LEU A 159 11.47 10.69 -19.90
CA LEU A 159 12.65 10.00 -19.40
C LEU A 159 12.38 8.51 -19.52
N GLY A 160 13.19 7.83 -20.33
CA GLY A 160 13.19 6.37 -20.37
C GLY A 160 13.99 5.87 -19.16
N PRO A 161 13.46 4.92 -18.37
CA PRO A 161 14.23 4.34 -17.29
C PRO A 161 15.46 3.64 -17.87
N ASN A 162 16.65 3.99 -17.37
CA ASN A 162 17.90 3.41 -17.87
C ASN A 162 18.02 1.94 -17.39
N PRO A 163 18.20 0.96 -18.31
CA PRO A 163 18.44 -0.42 -17.90
C PRO A 163 19.78 -0.51 -17.17
N PHE A 164 19.75 -0.94 -15.91
CA PHE A 164 20.96 -1.19 -15.12
C PHE A 164 21.35 -2.68 -15.12
N THR A 165 22.66 -2.91 -15.09
CA THR A 165 23.33 -4.22 -15.27
C THR A 165 23.50 -5.04 -13.99
N ALA A 166 23.29 -4.47 -12.79
CA ALA A 166 23.45 -5.18 -11.53
C ALA A 166 22.11 -5.38 -10.82
N LEU A 167 21.70 -6.64 -10.69
CA LEU A 167 20.62 -7.06 -9.81
C LEU A 167 21.06 -6.78 -8.37
N GLY A 168 20.47 -5.77 -7.72
CA GLY A 168 20.57 -5.69 -6.27
C GLY A 168 19.90 -6.93 -5.69
N GLU A 169 20.58 -7.63 -4.78
CA GLU A 169 19.96 -8.74 -4.04
C GLU A 169 18.80 -8.20 -3.18
N ARG A 170 17.77 -9.03 -2.99
CA ARG A 170 16.64 -8.65 -2.14
C ARG A 170 17.14 -8.50 -0.70
N ASN A 171 16.87 -7.36 -0.09
CA ASN A 171 17.11 -7.17 1.34
C ASN A 171 16.01 -7.86 2.15
N LEU A 172 16.25 -9.11 2.56
CA LEU A 172 15.25 -9.93 3.28
C LEU A 172 14.80 -9.28 4.60
N SER A 173 15.69 -8.58 5.30
CA SER A 173 15.33 -7.85 6.52
C SER A 173 14.38 -6.69 6.21
N ALA A 174 14.63 -5.92 5.15
CA ALA A 174 13.71 -4.86 4.74
C ALA A 174 12.35 -5.41 4.29
N LEU A 175 12.31 -6.57 3.63
CA LEU A 175 11.05 -7.23 3.28
C LEU A 175 10.26 -7.65 4.52
N ALA A 176 10.94 -8.17 5.55
CA ALA A 176 10.32 -8.49 6.83
C ALA A 176 9.77 -7.23 7.52
N ASP A 177 10.55 -6.14 7.57
CA ASP A 177 10.12 -4.86 8.16
C ASP A 177 8.89 -4.27 7.44
N TYR A 178 8.87 -4.36 6.10
CA TYR A 178 7.72 -3.92 5.30
C TYR A 178 6.49 -4.77 5.59
N LYS A 179 6.65 -6.10 5.67
CA LYS A 179 5.55 -7.03 5.96
C LYS A 179 5.02 -6.83 7.38
N GLU A 180 5.88 -6.60 8.36
CA GLU A 180 5.51 -6.27 9.73
C GLU A 180 4.69 -4.97 9.78
N ALA A 181 5.19 -3.90 9.14
CA ALA A 181 4.49 -2.62 9.12
C ALA A 181 3.12 -2.72 8.43
N SER A 182 3.02 -3.50 7.34
CA SER A 182 1.76 -3.79 6.66
C SER A 182 0.77 -4.55 7.54
N SER A 183 1.26 -5.54 8.27
CA SER A 183 0.46 -6.39 9.16
C SER A 183 -0.09 -5.59 10.34
N LYS A 184 0.75 -4.75 10.94
CA LYS A 184 0.34 -3.88 12.04
C LYS A 184 -0.63 -2.81 11.56
N LEU A 185 -0.38 -2.18 10.40
CA LEU A 185 -1.32 -1.21 9.84
C LEU A 185 -2.71 -1.82 9.65
N PHE A 186 -2.79 -2.97 8.97
CA PHE A 186 -4.04 -3.69 8.79
C PHE A 186 -4.72 -4.04 10.11
N ALA A 187 -3.98 -4.57 11.08
CA ALA A 187 -4.54 -4.94 12.40
C ALA A 187 -5.11 -3.73 13.14
N TRP A 188 -4.44 -2.57 13.09
CA TRP A 188 -4.95 -1.34 13.69
C TRP A 188 -6.20 -0.82 12.97
N GLU A 189 -6.24 -0.86 11.64
CA GLU A 189 -7.42 -0.46 10.85
C GLU A 189 -8.61 -1.39 11.09
N TYR A 190 -8.38 -2.70 11.15
CA TYR A 190 -9.41 -3.71 11.39
C TYR A 190 -9.99 -3.63 12.81
N ALA A 191 -9.13 -3.63 13.83
CA ALA A 191 -9.55 -3.55 15.24
C ALA A 191 -10.26 -2.24 15.59
N SER A 192 -10.02 -1.17 14.84
CA SER A 192 -10.63 0.13 15.14
C SER A 192 -12.14 0.16 14.89
N SER A 193 -12.67 -0.82 14.16
CA SER A 193 -14.11 -1.00 13.96
C SER A 193 -14.84 -1.51 15.21
N ALA A 194 -14.13 -2.19 16.13
CA ALA A 194 -14.77 -2.79 17.29
C ALA A 194 -15.46 -1.74 18.17
N ALA A 195 -16.69 -2.04 18.57
CA ALA A 195 -17.52 -1.26 19.49
C ALA A 195 -17.40 -1.76 20.94
N SER A 196 -16.90 -2.98 21.17
CA SER A 196 -16.73 -3.55 22.50
C SER A 196 -15.46 -4.40 22.66
N PRO A 197 -15.03 -4.69 23.91
CA PRO A 197 -13.97 -5.67 24.18
C PRO A 197 -14.28 -7.08 23.67
N GLU A 198 -15.55 -7.50 23.68
CA GLU A 198 -15.97 -8.81 23.18
C GLU A 198 -15.73 -8.94 21.67
N GLU A 199 -15.99 -7.87 20.91
CA GLU A 199 -15.69 -7.83 19.47
C GLU A 199 -14.18 -7.91 19.22
N LEU A 200 -13.35 -7.22 20.00
CA LEU A 200 -11.88 -7.33 19.92
C LEU A 200 -11.40 -8.76 20.22
N SER A 201 -11.98 -9.40 21.24
CA SER A 201 -11.70 -10.81 21.55
C SER A 201 -12.10 -11.74 20.40
N GLY A 202 -13.23 -11.45 19.75
CA GLY A 202 -13.68 -12.14 18.54
C GLY A 202 -12.69 -11.99 17.39
N MET A 203 -12.21 -10.77 17.14
CA MET A 203 -11.20 -10.49 16.09
C MET A 203 -9.87 -11.20 16.37
N CYS A 204 -9.40 -11.22 17.62
CA CYS A 204 -8.21 -11.97 18.02
C CYS A 204 -8.38 -13.49 17.75
N THR A 205 -9.52 -14.06 18.14
CA THR A 205 -9.84 -15.47 17.88
C THR A 205 -9.89 -15.77 16.38
N TYR A 206 -10.52 -14.88 15.61
CA TYR A 206 -10.58 -14.98 14.16
C TYR A 206 -9.18 -14.95 13.53
N ALA A 207 -8.31 -14.06 14.00
CA ALA A 207 -6.94 -13.92 13.50
C ALA A 207 -6.14 -15.21 13.64
N GLY A 208 -6.17 -15.84 14.81
CA GLY A 208 -5.47 -17.12 15.06
C GLY A 208 -6.04 -18.29 14.23
N ALA A 209 -7.35 -18.29 13.95
CA ALA A 209 -7.99 -19.33 13.14
C ALA A 209 -7.79 -19.16 11.62
N ASN A 210 -7.45 -17.96 11.14
CA ASN A 210 -7.45 -17.62 9.71
C ASN A 210 -6.07 -17.24 9.16
N GLY A 211 -4.99 -17.73 9.79
CA GLY A 211 -3.61 -17.40 9.43
C GLY A 211 -3.30 -17.46 7.93
N ARG A 212 -3.81 -18.49 7.23
CA ARG A 212 -3.61 -18.68 5.79
C ARG A 212 -4.21 -17.57 4.93
N LYS A 213 -5.30 -16.93 5.36
CA LYS A 213 -5.90 -15.80 4.64
C LYS A 213 -5.00 -14.56 4.71
N TRP A 214 -4.41 -14.29 5.87
CA TRP A 214 -3.42 -13.23 6.06
C TRP A 214 -2.19 -13.45 5.18
N GLU A 215 -1.69 -14.69 5.14
CA GLU A 215 -0.56 -15.06 4.30
C GLU A 215 -0.85 -14.88 2.80
N ASN A 216 -2.04 -15.28 2.34
CA ASN A 216 -2.44 -15.08 0.94
C ASN A 216 -2.59 -13.60 0.57
N LEU A 217 -2.86 -12.72 1.54
CA LEU A 217 -2.82 -11.27 1.38
C LEU A 217 -1.41 -10.68 1.58
N GLN A 218 -0.40 -11.52 1.70
CA GLN A 218 1.01 -11.17 1.94
C GLN A 218 1.24 -10.41 3.24
N LEU A 219 0.36 -10.58 4.22
CA LEU A 219 0.56 -10.16 5.61
C LEU A 219 1.28 -11.26 6.40
N ASP A 220 1.87 -10.90 7.52
CA ASP A 220 2.44 -11.83 8.49
C ASP A 220 1.32 -12.27 9.45
N PRO A 221 0.89 -13.54 9.39
CA PRO A 221 -0.22 -14.03 10.20
C PRO A 221 0.01 -13.87 11.71
N GLN A 222 1.24 -14.16 12.16
CA GLN A 222 1.61 -14.08 13.55
C GLN A 222 1.63 -12.62 14.02
N CYS A 223 2.13 -11.71 13.18
CA CYS A 223 2.13 -10.29 13.49
C CYS A 223 0.70 -9.72 13.59
N VAL A 224 -0.19 -10.09 12.66
CA VAL A 224 -1.61 -9.70 12.70
C VAL A 224 -2.28 -10.21 13.98
N GLU A 225 -2.13 -11.51 14.27
CA GLU A 225 -2.70 -12.13 15.48
C GLU A 225 -2.18 -11.47 16.75
N GLN A 226 -0.86 -11.37 16.92
CA GLN A 226 -0.27 -10.76 18.12
C GLN A 226 -0.71 -9.31 18.31
N THR A 227 -0.85 -8.55 17.23
CA THR A 227 -1.30 -7.16 17.31
C THR A 227 -2.77 -7.09 17.71
N LEU A 228 -3.66 -7.85 17.05
CA LEU A 228 -5.10 -7.86 17.38
C LEU A 228 -5.34 -8.36 18.82
N CYS A 229 -4.65 -9.42 19.22
CA CYS A 229 -4.77 -10.01 20.56
C CYS A 229 -4.15 -9.15 21.67
N SER A 230 -3.38 -8.09 21.32
CA SER A 230 -2.86 -7.14 22.31
C SER A 230 -3.90 -6.10 22.76
N PHE A 231 -5.01 -5.95 22.03
CA PHE A 231 -6.03 -4.95 22.32
C PHE A 231 -7.05 -5.47 23.33
N GLN A 232 -7.06 -4.87 24.52
CA GLN A 232 -8.01 -5.21 25.59
C GLN A 232 -9.18 -4.24 25.70
N THR A 233 -9.03 -3.03 25.16
CA THR A 233 -10.06 -1.99 25.19
C THR A 233 -10.27 -1.40 23.81
N VAL A 234 -11.49 -0.98 23.53
CA VAL A 234 -11.87 -0.31 22.28
C VAL A 234 -10.92 0.84 21.97
N LEU A 235 -10.38 0.83 20.75
CA LEU A 235 -9.39 1.80 20.32
C LEU A 235 -10.00 3.19 20.14
N LYS A 236 -9.28 4.21 20.59
CA LYS A 236 -9.68 5.61 20.42
C LYS A 236 -9.21 6.12 19.06
N VAL A 237 -10.04 6.93 18.41
CA VAL A 237 -9.75 7.51 17.09
C VAL A 237 -8.36 8.17 17.01
N PRO A 238 -7.93 9.03 17.97
CA PRO A 238 -6.61 9.67 17.89
C PRO A 238 -5.45 8.67 17.92
N ASP A 239 -5.56 7.61 18.72
CA ASP A 239 -4.51 6.58 18.85
C ASP A 239 -4.38 5.79 17.54
N VAL A 240 -5.52 5.43 16.94
CA VAL A 240 -5.55 4.73 15.65
C VAL A 240 -4.96 5.61 14.55
N LYS A 241 -5.34 6.89 14.47
CA LYS A 241 -4.76 7.84 13.48
C LYS A 241 -3.24 7.93 13.61
N ALA A 242 -2.74 8.06 14.85
CA ALA A 242 -1.31 8.13 15.11
C ALA A 242 -0.60 6.84 14.66
N LYS A 243 -1.19 5.68 14.95
CA LYS A 243 -0.62 4.37 14.57
C LYS A 243 -0.69 4.10 13.08
N MET A 244 -1.78 4.50 12.42
CA MET A 244 -1.88 4.44 10.95
C MET A 244 -0.76 5.27 10.30
N ARG A 245 -0.57 6.52 10.76
CA ARG A 245 0.51 7.40 10.30
C ARG A 245 1.89 6.77 10.54
N GLU A 246 2.13 6.23 11.75
CA GLU A 246 3.38 5.57 12.10
C GLU A 246 3.69 4.37 11.18
N TRP A 247 2.76 3.41 11.07
CA TRP A 247 2.99 2.18 10.30
C TRP A 247 3.07 2.46 8.80
N ARG A 248 2.29 3.42 8.28
CA ARG A 248 2.41 3.88 6.90
C ARG A 248 3.76 4.53 6.63
N SER A 249 4.25 5.39 7.54
CA SER A 249 5.62 5.94 7.42
C SER A 249 6.69 4.87 7.44
N ARG A 250 6.55 3.83 8.28
CA ARG A 250 7.49 2.72 8.33
C ARG A 250 7.48 1.90 7.04
N GLN A 251 6.31 1.59 6.48
CA GLN A 251 6.21 0.98 5.15
C GLN A 251 6.93 1.84 4.11
N TYR A 252 6.58 3.13 4.05
CA TYR A 252 7.10 4.07 3.06
C TYR A 252 8.63 4.18 3.12
N VAL A 253 9.20 4.43 4.30
CA VAL A 253 10.64 4.59 4.45
C VAL A 253 11.41 3.29 4.20
N THR A 254 10.81 2.14 4.51
CA THR A 254 11.43 0.83 4.26
C THR A 254 11.61 0.61 2.76
N VAL A 255 10.57 0.89 1.96
CA VAL A 255 10.67 0.83 0.49
C VAL A 255 11.66 1.89 0.01
N LEU A 256 11.48 3.15 0.39
CA LEU A 256 12.28 4.28 -0.10
C LEU A 256 13.79 4.06 0.11
N ARG A 257 14.22 3.47 1.22
CA ARG A 257 15.64 3.19 1.49
C ARG A 257 16.23 2.04 0.68
N ASN A 258 15.40 1.14 0.16
CA ASN A 258 15.83 -0.14 -0.41
C ASN A 258 15.51 -0.29 -1.90
N VAL A 259 14.82 0.69 -2.52
CA VAL A 259 14.50 0.68 -3.96
C VAL A 259 15.67 1.09 -4.87
N SER A 260 16.82 1.45 -4.30
CA SER A 260 18.05 1.73 -5.05
C SER A 260 19.28 1.21 -4.32
N ASN A 261 20.25 0.76 -5.10
CA ASN A 261 21.60 0.41 -4.66
C ASN A 261 22.66 1.39 -5.22
N ALA A 262 22.24 2.53 -5.80
CA ALA A 262 23.17 3.51 -6.31
C ALA A 262 24.03 4.11 -5.19
N GLN A 263 25.33 4.25 -5.45
CA GLN A 263 26.24 4.87 -4.49
C GLN A 263 25.78 6.30 -4.18
N GLY A 264 25.74 6.67 -2.90
CA GLY A 264 25.29 7.99 -2.45
C GLY A 264 23.77 8.19 -2.45
N TYR A 265 22.97 7.18 -2.82
CA TYR A 265 21.50 7.30 -2.87
C TYR A 265 20.87 7.77 -1.55
N LEU A 266 21.24 7.17 -0.41
CA LEU A 266 20.71 7.57 0.90
C LEU A 266 21.15 8.99 1.30
N GLN A 267 22.38 9.39 0.95
CA GLN A 267 22.87 10.75 1.18
C GLN A 267 22.08 11.76 0.34
N TRP A 268 21.82 11.42 -0.91
CA TRP A 268 21.01 12.21 -1.81
C TRP A 268 19.57 12.34 -1.29
N LEU A 269 18.93 11.24 -0.87
CA LEU A 269 17.58 11.29 -0.29
C LEU A 269 17.56 12.18 0.96
N CYS A 270 18.51 12.01 1.88
CA CYS A 270 18.58 12.79 3.12
C CYS A 270 18.63 14.31 2.85
N LYS A 271 19.36 14.73 1.81
CA LYS A 271 19.47 16.14 1.39
C LYS A 271 18.18 16.68 0.76
N ASN A 272 17.46 15.86 0.00
CA ASN A 272 16.37 16.33 -0.86
C ASN A 272 14.95 16.09 -0.27
N LEU A 273 14.80 15.20 0.70
CA LEU A 273 13.51 14.94 1.34
C LEU A 273 13.01 16.14 2.16
N LYS A 274 11.71 16.43 1.99
CA LYS A 274 10.99 17.51 2.66
C LYS A 274 10.05 16.94 3.72
N ALA A 275 10.44 17.06 5.00
CA ALA A 275 9.67 16.50 6.11
C ALA A 275 8.28 17.13 6.25
N GLU A 276 8.15 18.43 6.00
CA GLU A 276 6.87 19.16 6.01
C GLU A 276 5.94 18.64 4.90
N ALA A 277 6.41 18.55 3.65
CA ALA A 277 5.62 18.04 2.53
C ALA A 277 5.13 16.59 2.75
N MET A 278 6.00 15.72 3.29
CA MET A 278 5.61 14.36 3.70
C MET A 278 4.53 14.38 4.79
N SER A 279 4.61 15.34 5.72
CA SER A 279 3.64 15.49 6.80
C SER A 279 2.27 15.95 6.30
N GLU A 280 2.25 16.88 5.34
CA GLU A 280 1.04 17.32 4.65
C GLU A 280 0.40 16.18 3.87
N ALA A 281 1.17 15.31 3.23
CA ALA A 281 0.67 14.12 2.54
C ALA A 281 0.21 12.97 3.48
N GLY A 282 0.36 13.12 4.79
CA GLY A 282 -0.14 12.17 5.79
C GLY A 282 0.90 11.21 6.38
N LEU A 283 2.19 11.41 6.15
CA LEU A 283 3.27 10.66 6.80
C LEU A 283 3.78 11.36 8.05
N ASP A 284 4.37 10.64 8.99
CA ASP A 284 5.32 11.25 9.93
C ASP A 284 6.63 11.58 9.18
N GLY A 285 6.75 12.83 8.71
CA GLY A 285 7.87 13.27 7.88
C GLY A 285 9.21 13.33 8.61
N GLU A 286 9.20 13.65 9.92
CA GLU A 286 10.39 13.64 10.75
C GLU A 286 10.90 12.22 11.00
N LEU A 287 9.98 11.28 11.25
CA LEU A 287 10.33 9.86 11.34
C LEU A 287 10.95 9.36 10.03
N VAL A 288 10.32 9.66 8.88
CA VAL A 288 10.83 9.23 7.58
C VAL A 288 12.21 9.82 7.31
N LYS A 289 12.37 11.14 7.45
CA LYS A 289 13.64 11.82 7.20
C LYS A 289 14.74 11.34 8.16
N GLY A 290 14.43 11.23 9.45
CA GLY A 290 15.36 10.74 10.46
C GLY A 290 15.83 9.30 10.19
N GLN A 291 14.94 8.44 9.70
CA GLN A 291 15.31 7.06 9.31
C GLN A 291 16.19 7.04 8.06
N VAL A 292 15.84 7.80 7.01
CA VAL A 292 16.67 7.88 5.78
C VAL A 292 18.07 8.41 6.07
N CYS A 293 18.17 9.46 6.88
CA CYS A 293 19.45 10.10 7.22
C CYS A 293 20.30 9.30 8.22
N ARG A 294 19.75 8.25 8.86
CA ARG A 294 20.47 7.48 9.88
C ARG A 294 21.65 6.73 9.27
N GLY A 295 22.85 7.00 9.78
CA GLY A 295 24.08 6.35 9.35
C GLY A 295 24.66 6.88 8.04
N VAL A 296 24.11 7.97 7.51
CA VAL A 296 24.70 8.69 6.38
C VAL A 296 25.79 9.62 6.93
N GLN A 297 27.06 9.33 6.63
CA GLN A 297 28.15 10.27 6.90
C GLN A 297 28.07 11.44 5.89
N ALA A 298 28.24 12.66 6.38
CA ALA A 298 28.22 13.89 5.59
C ALA A 298 29.44 13.98 4.65
#